data_AF-A0A2I4CUU5-F1
#
_entry.id   AF-A0A2I4CUU5-F1
#
_cell.length_a   1.000
_cell.length_b   1.000
_cell.length_c   1.000
_cell.angle_alpha   90.00
_cell.angle_beta   90.00
_cell.angle_gamma   90.00
#
_symmetry.space_group_name_H-M   'P 1'
#
loop_
_entity.id
_entity.type
_entity.pdbx_description
1 polymer ?
#
loop_
_entity_poly.entity_id
_entity_poly.type
_entity_poly.pdbx_seq_one_letter_code
_entity_poly.pdbx_strand_id
1 'polypeptide(L)'
;MLTRVRSAVASLMGGMMAGGSNGDHPDGPDLPLKFPYSRPDFLGLSPDEVECSADHIARPILILKESRRLPWSTGYAEVINAGKSTLNEDQARCEVLVVKRRPSGSPMSNRIPTARRRSSLPNGEGLNLQDNPDSSEELTFHYWALFDGHAGSGAAVVASRLLHHHIALHLQEVLEILCTPNLVPPTCLDEEPINHLLTVTSHRGLTRAASLRGAAGAPGSPNTATPRFFTEKKVSHESLVIGAIENAFKDMDVQIEREKASYNVSGGCTALAVVFLKGKLYVGNAGDSRAIIIRAGEIIPMSAEFTPESERQRLQFLAYMQPQLLGNEFTHLEFPRRVQRKEVGKRMLYRDFTMSGWAYKTIEDNDLKFPLIYGEGKKARVLATIGVTRGLGDHNLKVHDSNIYIKPFLSCCPEVGSTCSFIMLLLSLSMCGFVYDALNSSNVPITPNVQQNLVMV
;
A
#
# COMPACT_ATOMS: atom_id res chain seq x y z
N MET A 1 -35.07 -13.79 1.65
CA MET A 1 -33.73 -13.71 2.28
C MET A 1 -32.71 -14.61 1.60
N LEU A 2 -32.99 -15.91 1.38
CA LEU A 2 -32.13 -16.81 0.56
C LEU A 2 -31.95 -16.39 -0.92
N THR A 3 -32.84 -15.54 -1.43
CA THR A 3 -32.86 -15.06 -2.83
C THR A 3 -31.85 -13.94 -3.12
N ARG A 4 -31.56 -13.05 -2.16
CA ARG A 4 -30.65 -11.91 -2.37
C ARG A 4 -29.18 -12.37 -2.50
N VAL A 5 -28.74 -13.27 -1.63
CA VAL A 5 -27.39 -13.87 -1.69
C VAL A 5 -27.24 -14.90 -2.82
N ARG A 6 -28.34 -15.59 -3.22
CA ARG A 6 -28.31 -16.48 -4.39
C ARG A 6 -28.05 -15.72 -5.70
N SER A 7 -28.53 -14.48 -5.83
CA SER A 7 -28.29 -13.66 -7.03
C SER A 7 -26.81 -13.28 -7.17
N ALA A 8 -26.16 -12.88 -6.08
CA ALA A 8 -24.72 -12.59 -6.06
C ALA A 8 -23.85 -13.82 -6.37
N VAL A 9 -24.26 -15.02 -5.92
CA VAL A 9 -23.55 -16.28 -6.21
C VAL A 9 -23.85 -16.81 -7.62
N ALA A 10 -25.05 -16.60 -8.15
CA ALA A 10 -25.41 -17.02 -9.51
C ALA A 10 -24.65 -16.23 -10.58
N SER A 11 -24.41 -14.93 -10.35
CA SER A 11 -23.54 -14.09 -11.19
C SER A 11 -22.07 -14.57 -11.19
N LEU A 12 -21.62 -15.22 -10.11
CA LEU A 12 -20.25 -15.71 -9.95
C LEU A 12 -20.03 -17.14 -10.51
N MET A 13 -21.07 -17.98 -10.55
CA MET A 13 -20.99 -19.36 -11.09
C MET A 13 -21.32 -19.46 -12.58
N GLY A 14 -22.00 -18.46 -13.16
CA GLY A 14 -22.18 -18.33 -14.60
C GLY A 14 -20.99 -17.63 -15.23
N GLY A 15 -20.19 -18.35 -16.01
CA GLY A 15 -19.14 -17.76 -16.82
C GLY A 15 -19.69 -16.59 -17.64
N MET A 16 -18.94 -15.49 -17.65
CA MET A 16 -19.21 -14.26 -18.37
C MET A 16 -19.76 -14.54 -19.78
N MET A 17 -21.02 -14.20 -20.00
CA MET A 17 -21.53 -13.89 -21.33
C MET A 17 -21.79 -12.39 -21.36
N ALA A 18 -21.09 -11.74 -22.27
CA ALA A 18 -21.21 -10.32 -22.54
C ALA A 18 -22.67 -9.95 -22.85
N GLY A 19 -23.16 -8.94 -22.15
CA GLY A 19 -24.42 -8.28 -22.41
C GLY A 19 -24.29 -6.85 -21.92
N GLY A 20 -23.78 -5.98 -22.80
CA GLY A 20 -23.76 -4.55 -22.56
C GLY A 20 -25.18 -4.05 -22.40
N SER A 21 -25.45 -3.46 -21.24
CA SER A 21 -26.41 -2.37 -21.12
C SER A 21 -25.90 -1.51 -19.98
N ASN A 22 -25.56 -0.26 -20.29
CA ASN A 22 -25.41 0.79 -19.28
C ASN A 22 -26.65 0.76 -18.39
N GLY A 23 -26.50 0.20 -17.20
CA GLY A 23 -27.36 0.49 -16.07
C GLY A 23 -26.71 1.66 -15.37
N ASP A 24 -27.00 2.87 -15.86
CA ASP A 24 -26.84 4.10 -15.08
C ASP A 24 -27.58 3.89 -13.75
N HIS A 25 -26.82 3.72 -12.67
CA HIS A 25 -27.31 4.11 -11.36
C HIS A 25 -27.05 5.62 -11.24
N PRO A 26 -28.10 6.46 -11.22
CA PRO A 26 -27.95 7.88 -11.07
C PRO A 26 -27.76 8.16 -9.58
N ASP A 27 -26.54 8.49 -9.15
CA ASP A 27 -26.30 9.34 -7.98
C ASP A 27 -24.80 9.61 -7.81
N GLY A 28 -24.32 10.54 -8.63
CA GLY A 28 -23.06 11.26 -8.44
C GLY A 28 -22.97 12.37 -9.49
N PRO A 29 -22.56 13.61 -9.15
CA PRO A 29 -22.23 14.59 -10.17
C PRO A 29 -21.14 14.00 -11.08
N ASP A 30 -21.19 14.31 -12.39
CA ASP A 30 -20.10 14.02 -13.34
C ASP A 30 -18.85 14.80 -12.92
N LEU A 31 -18.17 14.31 -11.89
CA LEU A 31 -16.96 14.91 -11.38
C LEU A 31 -15.85 14.68 -12.41
N PRO A 32 -15.03 15.70 -12.67
CA PRO A 32 -13.92 15.54 -13.61
C PRO A 32 -12.90 14.53 -13.09
N LEU A 33 -12.17 13.90 -14.00
CA LEU A 33 -10.96 13.15 -13.64
C LEU A 33 -9.87 14.13 -13.21
N LYS A 34 -9.20 13.86 -12.08
CA LYS A 34 -8.02 14.64 -11.67
C LYS A 34 -6.81 14.36 -12.57
N PHE A 35 -6.62 13.09 -12.87
CA PHE A 35 -5.60 12.60 -13.79
C PHE A 35 -6.29 11.72 -14.83
N PRO A 36 -6.10 11.97 -16.13
CA PRO A 36 -6.64 11.11 -17.16
C PRO A 36 -5.97 9.74 -17.11
N TYR A 37 -6.70 8.70 -17.50
CA TYR A 37 -6.13 7.38 -17.71
C TYR A 37 -5.01 7.45 -18.75
N SER A 38 -3.90 6.78 -18.45
CA SER A 38 -2.76 6.64 -19.36
C SER A 38 -2.00 5.35 -19.01
N ARG A 39 -1.31 4.77 -19.99
CA ARG A 39 -0.27 3.75 -19.71
C ARG A 39 0.94 4.44 -19.09
N PRO A 40 1.81 3.70 -18.38
CA PRO A 40 3.02 4.28 -17.79
C PRO A 40 3.81 5.16 -18.79
N ASP A 41 4.05 6.42 -18.42
CA ASP A 41 4.64 7.44 -19.31
C ASP A 41 5.96 6.97 -19.96
N PHE A 42 6.74 6.16 -19.24
CA PHE A 42 8.05 5.65 -19.70
C PHE A 42 7.95 4.67 -20.89
N LEU A 43 6.78 4.08 -21.17
CA LEU A 43 6.56 3.23 -22.34
C LEU A 43 6.63 4.04 -23.65
N GLY A 44 6.29 5.33 -23.61
CA GLY A 44 6.33 6.19 -24.79
C GLY A 44 5.44 5.71 -25.93
N LEU A 45 4.23 5.27 -25.60
CA LEU A 45 3.24 4.85 -26.59
C LEU A 45 2.63 6.07 -27.29
N SER A 46 2.41 5.98 -28.60
CA SER A 46 1.54 6.89 -29.33
C SER A 46 0.06 6.64 -28.95
N PRO A 47 -0.86 7.58 -29.26
CA PRO A 47 -2.29 7.35 -29.06
C PRO A 47 -2.79 6.05 -29.69
N ASP A 48 -2.37 5.76 -30.93
CA ASP A 48 -2.74 4.54 -31.65
C ASP A 48 -2.21 3.28 -30.94
N GLU A 49 -0.99 3.32 -30.41
CA GLU A 49 -0.41 2.19 -29.67
C GLU A 49 -1.10 1.98 -28.31
N VAL A 50 -1.58 3.05 -27.66
CA VAL A 50 -2.41 2.93 -26.46
C VAL A 50 -3.72 2.23 -26.79
N GLU A 51 -4.37 2.57 -27.91
CA GLU A 51 -5.58 1.89 -28.37
C GLU A 51 -5.31 0.41 -28.71
N CYS A 52 -4.25 0.12 -29.47
CA CYS A 52 -3.85 -1.26 -29.75
C CYS A 52 -3.51 -2.06 -28.48
N SER A 53 -2.97 -1.42 -27.43
CA SER A 53 -2.66 -2.10 -26.16
C SER A 53 -3.90 -2.58 -25.40
N ALA A 54 -5.08 -2.07 -25.75
CA ALA A 54 -6.36 -2.46 -25.18
C ALA A 54 -7.03 -3.64 -25.93
N ASP A 55 -6.37 -4.22 -26.93
CA ASP A 55 -6.88 -5.37 -27.69
C ASP A 55 -6.86 -6.65 -26.83
N HIS A 56 -8.05 -7.14 -26.50
CA HIS A 56 -8.27 -8.31 -25.69
C HIS A 56 -8.13 -9.65 -26.44
N ILE A 57 -8.13 -9.62 -27.77
CA ILE A 57 -7.91 -10.78 -28.62
C ILE A 57 -6.41 -10.96 -28.84
N ALA A 58 -5.73 -9.92 -29.31
CA ALA A 58 -4.30 -9.98 -29.61
C ALA A 58 -3.42 -9.97 -28.36
N ARG A 59 -3.86 -9.28 -27.29
CA ARG A 59 -3.17 -9.13 -26.00
C ARG A 59 -1.66 -8.89 -26.17
N PRO A 60 -1.27 -7.80 -26.87
CA PRO A 60 0.14 -7.54 -27.15
C PRO A 60 0.92 -7.36 -25.84
N ILE A 61 2.10 -7.97 -25.76
CA ILE A 61 3.03 -7.74 -24.65
C ILE A 61 3.73 -6.40 -24.93
N LEU A 62 3.51 -5.43 -24.05
CA LEU A 62 4.18 -4.15 -24.11
C LEU A 62 5.48 -4.23 -23.33
N ILE A 63 6.56 -3.68 -23.90
CA ILE A 63 7.88 -3.60 -23.29
C ILE A 63 8.46 -2.19 -23.46
N LEU A 64 9.53 -1.88 -22.73
CA LEU A 64 10.27 -0.63 -22.95
C LEU A 64 10.86 -0.60 -24.36
N LYS A 65 10.51 0.43 -25.13
CA LYS A 65 11.16 0.72 -26.42
C LYS A 65 12.62 1.12 -26.25
N GLU A 66 12.94 1.82 -25.16
CA GLU A 66 14.27 2.37 -24.88
C GLU A 66 14.64 2.12 -23.41
N SER A 67 15.58 1.20 -23.17
CA SER A 67 16.01 0.83 -21.80
C SER A 67 16.66 1.97 -21.01
N ARG A 68 17.08 3.07 -21.66
CA ARG A 68 17.67 4.25 -21.00
C ARG A 68 16.65 5.14 -20.29
N ARG A 69 15.35 4.89 -20.48
CA ARG A 69 14.29 5.70 -19.84
C ARG A 69 14.12 5.40 -18.36
N LEU A 70 14.58 4.24 -17.90
CA LEU A 70 14.51 3.86 -16.50
C LEU A 70 15.92 3.75 -15.90
N PRO A 71 16.09 4.11 -14.62
CA PRO A 71 17.35 3.91 -13.90
C PRO A 71 17.69 2.42 -13.78
N TRP A 72 18.96 2.12 -13.46
CA TRP A 72 19.40 0.76 -13.08
C TRP A 72 19.05 -0.35 -14.09
N SER A 73 19.15 -0.04 -15.38
CA SER A 73 18.82 -1.01 -16.44
C SER A 73 17.47 -1.68 -16.22
N THR A 74 16.50 -0.94 -15.63
CA THR A 74 15.22 -1.50 -15.23
C THR A 74 14.47 -2.00 -16.47
N GLY A 75 14.01 -3.25 -16.43
CA GLY A 75 13.09 -3.82 -17.40
C GLY A 75 11.63 -3.57 -17.01
N TYR A 76 10.77 -3.48 -18.01
CA TYR A 76 9.33 -3.43 -17.82
C TYR A 76 8.64 -4.25 -18.92
N ALA A 77 7.66 -5.04 -18.52
CA ALA A 77 6.72 -5.70 -19.42
C ALA A 77 5.30 -5.59 -18.84
N GLU A 78 4.28 -5.51 -19.69
CA GLU A 78 2.89 -5.61 -19.26
C GLU A 78 2.02 -6.21 -20.36
N VAL A 79 0.88 -6.78 -19.98
CA VAL A 79 -0.14 -7.26 -20.91
C VAL A 79 -1.51 -6.95 -20.33
N ILE A 80 -2.48 -6.61 -21.17
CA ILE A 80 -3.86 -6.43 -20.71
C ILE A 80 -4.44 -7.77 -20.19
N ASN A 81 -5.34 -7.66 -19.22
CA ASN A 81 -6.06 -8.81 -18.69
C ASN A 81 -6.91 -9.48 -19.79
N ALA A 82 -7.39 -10.70 -19.53
CA ALA A 82 -8.13 -11.51 -20.50
C ALA A 82 -9.63 -11.17 -20.56
N GLY A 83 -9.97 -9.88 -20.72
CA GLY A 83 -11.35 -9.42 -20.99
C GLY A 83 -12.19 -9.14 -19.76
N LYS A 84 -11.57 -8.92 -18.60
CA LYS A 84 -12.26 -8.57 -17.34
C LYS A 84 -12.72 -7.10 -17.32
N SER A 85 -11.94 -6.21 -17.93
CA SER A 85 -12.20 -4.76 -17.97
C SER A 85 -11.97 -4.23 -19.38
N THR A 86 -12.49 -3.05 -19.69
CA THR A 86 -12.31 -2.41 -21.01
C THR A 86 -10.90 -1.85 -21.19
N LEU A 87 -10.31 -1.35 -20.11
CA LEU A 87 -8.95 -0.80 -20.05
C LEU A 87 -8.10 -1.66 -19.12
N ASN A 88 -6.78 -1.63 -19.31
CA ASN A 88 -5.90 -2.18 -18.29
C ASN A 88 -5.94 -1.27 -17.06
N GLU A 89 -6.41 -1.80 -15.93
CA GLU A 89 -6.54 -1.03 -14.69
C GLU A 89 -5.20 -0.88 -13.96
N ASP A 90 -4.21 -1.68 -14.33
CA ASP A 90 -2.89 -1.72 -13.73
C ASP A 90 -2.08 -0.48 -14.08
N GLN A 91 -1.25 -0.05 -13.13
CA GLN A 91 -0.36 1.09 -13.27
C GLN A 91 1.04 0.77 -12.75
N ALA A 92 2.02 1.47 -13.29
CA ALA A 92 3.40 1.38 -12.84
C ALA A 92 4.04 2.77 -12.79
N ARG A 93 4.99 2.94 -11.86
CA ARG A 93 5.76 4.17 -11.72
C ARG A 93 7.22 3.85 -11.45
N CYS A 94 8.11 4.61 -12.06
CA CYS A 94 9.54 4.60 -11.77
C CYS A 94 10.07 6.03 -11.74
N GLU A 95 10.78 6.40 -10.68
CA GLU A 95 11.24 7.76 -10.44
C GLU A 95 12.57 7.78 -9.67
N VAL A 96 13.33 8.86 -9.83
CA VAL A 96 14.49 9.18 -8.98
C VAL A 96 14.21 10.52 -8.32
N LEU A 97 14.13 10.52 -6.99
CA LEU A 97 13.75 11.70 -6.21
C LEU A 97 14.92 12.18 -5.36
N VAL A 98 15.02 13.51 -5.23
CA VAL A 98 15.93 14.18 -4.30
C VAL A 98 15.12 14.89 -3.24
N VAL A 99 15.29 14.47 -1.99
CA VAL A 99 14.71 15.12 -0.81
C VAL A 99 15.70 16.14 -0.28
N LYS A 100 15.24 17.38 -0.10
CA LYS A 100 16.06 18.49 0.42
C LYS A 100 15.50 18.99 1.74
N ARG A 101 16.35 19.55 2.60
CA ARG A 101 15.90 20.19 3.86
C ARG A 101 14.88 21.30 3.55
N ARG A 102 13.81 21.40 4.37
CA ARG A 102 12.88 22.54 4.25
C ARG A 102 13.63 23.83 4.65
N PRO A 103 13.45 24.95 3.92
CA PRO A 103 13.94 26.24 4.37
C PRO A 103 13.29 26.60 5.71
N SER A 104 14.09 27.03 6.69
CA SER A 104 13.60 27.49 7.99
C SER A 104 12.56 28.61 7.79
N GLY A 105 11.30 28.39 8.21
CA GLY A 105 10.21 29.38 8.14
C GLY A 105 9.10 29.13 7.12
N SER A 106 9.12 28.04 6.34
CA SER A 106 7.95 27.67 5.51
C SER A 106 6.83 27.05 6.37
N PRO A 107 5.57 27.54 6.30
CA PRO A 107 4.47 26.94 7.05
C PRO A 107 4.28 25.47 6.64
N MET A 108 3.90 24.62 7.61
CA MET A 108 3.47 23.23 7.35
C MET A 108 2.25 23.25 6.42
N SER A 109 2.50 23.17 5.11
CA SER A 109 1.46 22.97 4.12
C SER A 109 1.63 21.55 3.61
N ASN A 110 0.71 20.65 3.97
CA ASN A 110 0.57 19.31 3.39
C ASN A 110 0.12 19.35 1.91
N ARG A 111 0.48 20.40 1.16
CA ARG A 111 0.18 20.54 -0.27
C ARG A 111 1.41 20.11 -1.05
N ILE A 112 1.29 18.97 -1.72
CA ILE A 112 2.23 18.47 -2.73
C ILE A 112 2.45 19.56 -3.79
N PRO A 113 3.70 19.94 -4.13
CA PRO A 113 3.95 20.83 -5.25
C PRO A 113 3.53 20.16 -6.56
N THR A 114 2.65 20.80 -7.32
CA THR A 114 2.29 20.35 -8.67
C THR A 114 3.54 20.38 -9.56
N ALA A 115 3.87 19.25 -10.17
CA ALA A 115 5.07 19.07 -10.97
C ALA A 115 5.16 20.10 -12.11
N ARG A 116 6.14 21.00 -12.04
CA ARG A 116 6.61 21.70 -13.25
C ARG A 116 7.44 20.72 -14.08
N ARG A 117 6.93 20.38 -15.27
CA ARG A 117 7.67 19.65 -16.32
C ARG A 117 9.06 20.24 -16.49
N ARG A 118 10.11 19.45 -16.32
CA ARG A 118 11.44 19.80 -16.81
C ARG A 118 11.72 18.98 -18.08
N SER A 119 11.30 19.52 -19.21
CA SER A 119 11.75 19.10 -20.53
C SER A 119 12.77 20.12 -21.04
N SER A 120 14.06 19.77 -21.09
CA SER A 120 15.02 20.26 -22.09
C SER A 120 16.41 19.67 -21.84
N LEU A 121 17.02 19.23 -22.95
CA LEU A 121 18.42 18.87 -23.14
C LEU A 121 19.35 20.10 -22.91
N PRO A 122 20.66 19.90 -22.68
CA PRO A 122 21.56 21.00 -22.37
C PRO A 122 22.09 21.66 -23.65
N ASN A 123 21.80 22.94 -23.86
CA ASN A 123 22.64 23.80 -24.68
C ASN A 123 23.49 24.67 -23.75
N GLY A 124 24.80 24.65 -23.98
CA GLY A 124 25.76 25.46 -23.25
C GLY A 124 25.62 26.94 -23.59
N GLU A 125 25.78 27.78 -22.57
CA GLU A 125 26.76 28.87 -22.54
C GLU A 125 26.79 29.44 -21.11
N GLY A 126 28.01 29.63 -20.59
CA GLY A 126 28.26 29.86 -19.18
C GLY A 126 27.97 31.28 -18.72
N LEU A 127 27.54 31.41 -17.46
CA LEU A 127 27.76 32.60 -16.64
C LEU A 127 27.99 32.17 -15.20
N ASN A 128 29.07 32.73 -14.64
CA ASN A 128 29.61 32.53 -13.30
C ASN A 128 28.55 32.48 -12.19
N LEU A 129 28.57 31.41 -11.41
CA LEU A 129 27.97 31.39 -10.08
C LEU A 129 29.03 30.97 -9.07
N GLN A 130 29.23 31.89 -8.15
CA GLN A 130 30.05 31.87 -6.96
C GLN A 130 29.81 30.57 -6.18
N ASP A 131 30.84 29.75 -6.03
CA ASP A 131 30.85 28.59 -5.16
C ASP A 131 30.64 29.04 -3.70
N ASN A 132 29.39 28.94 -3.24
CA ASN A 132 29.09 28.94 -1.82
C ASN A 132 28.86 27.48 -1.41
N PRO A 133 29.73 26.85 -0.60
CA PRO A 133 29.59 25.46 -0.20
C PRO A 133 28.58 25.37 0.95
N ASP A 134 27.35 25.84 0.73
CA ASP A 134 26.23 25.44 1.58
C ASP A 134 25.91 24.00 1.16
N SER A 135 26.48 23.05 1.88
CA SER A 135 26.13 21.63 1.78
C SER A 135 24.69 21.46 2.26
N SER A 136 23.72 21.84 1.45
CA SER A 136 22.33 21.48 1.69
C SER A 136 22.26 19.97 1.73
N GLU A 137 21.90 19.40 2.87
CA GLU A 137 21.77 17.96 3.02
C GLU A 137 20.69 17.47 2.04
N GLU A 138 21.11 16.68 1.05
CA GLU A 138 20.25 16.09 0.04
C GLU A 138 20.25 14.57 0.18
N LEU A 139 19.07 13.97 0.09
CA LEU A 139 18.87 12.53 0.14
C LEU A 139 18.23 12.07 -1.16
N THR A 140 18.99 11.33 -1.96
CA THR A 140 18.48 10.73 -3.21
C THR A 140 17.98 9.33 -2.96
N PHE A 141 16.79 9.02 -3.46
CA PHE A 141 16.26 7.66 -3.50
C PHE A 141 15.68 7.33 -4.87
N HIS A 142 15.73 6.05 -5.21
CA HIS A 142 15.08 5.51 -6.40
C HIS A 142 13.79 4.82 -5.99
N TYR A 143 12.77 4.95 -6.81
CA TYR A 143 11.43 4.45 -6.54
C TYR A 143 10.91 3.65 -7.73
N TRP A 144 10.34 2.49 -7.44
CA TRP A 144 9.56 1.68 -8.39
C TRP A 144 8.27 1.26 -7.72
N ALA A 145 7.17 1.25 -8.45
CA ALA A 145 5.93 0.71 -7.93
C ALA A 145 5.04 0.11 -9.01
N LEU A 146 4.26 -0.88 -8.59
CA LEU A 146 3.18 -1.50 -9.33
C LEU A 146 1.89 -1.39 -8.54
N PHE A 147 0.80 -1.14 -9.26
CA PHE A 147 -0.55 -1.03 -8.72
C PHE A 147 -1.48 -1.90 -9.55
N ASP A 148 -1.98 -3.00 -8.99
CA ASP A 148 -2.99 -3.87 -9.62
C ASP A 148 -4.36 -3.21 -9.39
N GLY A 149 -4.95 -2.65 -10.44
CA GLY A 149 -6.20 -1.90 -10.33
C GLY A 149 -7.41 -2.81 -10.40
N HIS A 150 -8.48 -2.49 -9.67
CA HIS A 150 -9.73 -3.24 -9.77
C HIS A 150 -10.97 -2.36 -9.62
N ALA A 151 -12.03 -2.73 -10.35
CA ALA A 151 -13.32 -2.01 -10.36
C ALA A 151 -13.16 -0.53 -10.77
N GLY A 152 -12.26 -0.27 -11.70
CA GLY A 152 -11.84 1.05 -12.16
C GLY A 152 -10.34 1.30 -11.93
N SER A 153 -9.74 2.10 -12.81
CA SER A 153 -8.32 2.46 -12.75
C SER A 153 -8.02 3.70 -11.88
N GLY A 154 -9.05 4.39 -11.37
CA GLY A 154 -8.89 5.70 -10.73
C GLY A 154 -7.93 5.69 -9.55
N ALA A 155 -8.10 4.75 -8.61
CA ALA A 155 -7.21 4.62 -7.45
C ALA A 155 -5.75 4.33 -7.85
N ALA A 156 -5.53 3.39 -8.79
CA ALA A 156 -4.20 3.05 -9.30
C ALA A 156 -3.51 4.23 -9.99
N VAL A 157 -4.26 5.00 -10.80
CA VAL A 157 -3.75 6.20 -11.49
C VAL A 157 -3.36 7.29 -10.50
N VAL A 158 -4.19 7.55 -9.48
CA VAL A 158 -3.87 8.54 -8.45
C VAL A 158 -2.64 8.10 -7.63
N ALA A 159 -2.58 6.83 -7.24
CA ALA A 159 -1.47 6.28 -6.46
C ALA A 159 -0.14 6.31 -7.25
N SER A 160 -0.16 5.94 -8.53
CA SER A 160 1.04 5.97 -9.38
C SER A 160 1.62 7.39 -9.54
N ARG A 161 0.76 8.41 -9.51
CA ARG A 161 1.15 9.82 -9.61
C ARG A 161 1.62 10.43 -8.29
N LEU A 162 1.21 9.90 -7.13
CA LEU A 162 1.36 10.63 -5.86
C LEU A 162 2.05 9.85 -4.72
N LEU A 163 2.08 8.52 -4.71
CA LEU A 163 2.59 7.76 -3.55
C LEU A 163 4.09 8.07 -3.26
N HIS A 164 4.91 8.16 -4.30
CA HIS A 164 6.33 8.51 -4.17
C HIS A 164 6.56 9.92 -3.61
N HIS A 165 5.62 10.85 -3.81
CA HIS A 165 5.69 12.18 -3.20
C HIS A 165 5.38 12.14 -1.71
N HIS A 166 4.41 11.32 -1.28
CA HIS A 166 4.17 11.09 0.15
C HIS A 166 5.38 10.48 0.84
N ILE A 167 6.02 9.49 0.21
CA ILE A 167 7.27 8.91 0.74
C ILE A 167 8.34 9.99 0.88
N ALA A 168 8.52 10.85 -0.13
CA ALA A 168 9.48 11.95 -0.06
C ALA A 168 9.17 12.94 1.07
N LEU A 169 7.89 13.24 1.34
CA LEU A 169 7.48 14.12 2.44
C LEU A 169 7.85 13.54 3.80
N HIS A 170 7.55 12.26 4.04
CA HIS A 170 7.91 11.59 5.30
C HIS A 170 9.43 11.42 5.46
N LEU A 171 10.16 11.11 4.37
CA LEU A 171 11.62 11.07 4.41
C LEU A 171 12.25 12.45 4.70
N GLN A 172 11.58 13.53 4.29
CA GLN A 172 12.03 14.89 4.58
C GLN A 172 12.01 15.20 6.08
N GLU A 173 11.04 14.65 6.81
CA GLU A 173 10.89 14.89 8.26
C GLU A 173 12.02 14.25 9.08
N VAL A 174 12.57 13.14 8.58
CA VAL A 174 13.68 12.42 9.21
C VAL A 174 15.03 12.66 8.51
N LEU A 175 15.09 13.58 7.56
CA LEU A 175 16.22 13.81 6.66
C LEU A 175 17.54 14.04 7.40
N GLU A 176 17.53 14.94 8.38
CA GLU A 176 18.73 15.30 9.17
C GLU A 176 19.33 14.08 9.90
N ILE A 177 18.45 13.23 10.45
CA ILE A 177 18.84 11.99 11.13
C ILE A 177 19.39 11.00 10.12
N LEU A 178 18.76 10.87 8.95
CA LEU A 178 19.21 9.95 7.91
C LEU A 178 20.52 10.41 7.26
N CYS A 179 20.79 11.71 7.16
CA CYS A 179 22.01 12.24 6.57
C CYS A 179 23.19 12.24 7.54
N THR A 180 22.93 12.37 8.85
CA THR A 180 23.98 12.42 9.88
C THR A 180 24.34 11.02 10.40
N PRO A 181 25.56 10.51 10.14
CA PRO A 181 25.98 9.22 10.66
C PRO A 181 25.96 9.21 12.20
N ASN A 182 25.45 8.13 12.80
CA ASN A 182 25.37 7.92 14.25
C ASN A 182 24.46 8.90 15.03
N LEU A 183 23.75 9.81 14.37
CA LEU A 183 22.72 10.60 15.03
C LEU A 183 21.57 9.68 15.42
N VAL A 184 21.30 9.59 16.73
CA VAL A 184 20.20 8.82 17.28
C VAL A 184 18.92 9.66 17.13
N PRO A 185 17.81 9.07 16.64
CA PRO A 185 16.55 9.80 16.55
C PRO A 185 16.13 10.29 17.96
N PRO A 186 15.84 11.58 18.15
CA PRO A 186 15.33 12.05 19.43
C PRO A 186 13.96 11.44 19.70
N THR A 187 13.74 10.95 20.92
CA THR A 187 12.47 10.32 21.31
C THR A 187 11.32 11.32 21.41
N CYS A 188 11.63 12.57 21.74
CA CYS A 188 10.70 13.69 21.67
C CYS A 188 11.39 14.83 20.94
N LEU A 189 10.73 15.38 19.93
CA LEU A 189 11.10 16.67 19.38
C LEU A 189 10.50 17.73 20.31
N ASP A 190 11.34 18.58 20.89
CA ASP A 190 10.84 19.77 21.59
C ASP A 190 10.21 20.69 20.53
N GLU A 191 8.98 21.16 20.76
CA GLU A 191 8.46 22.25 19.94
C GLU A 191 9.29 23.49 20.22
N GLU A 192 9.98 24.00 19.20
CA GLU A 192 10.63 25.31 19.26
C GLU A 192 9.60 26.34 19.73
N PRO A 193 9.76 26.96 20.92
CA PRO A 193 8.80 27.92 21.41
C PRO A 193 8.82 29.14 20.48
N ILE A 194 7.70 29.40 19.82
CA ILE A 194 7.46 30.65 19.08
C ILE A 194 7.42 31.78 20.12
N ASN A 195 8.58 32.33 20.50
CA ASN A 195 8.67 33.51 21.34
C ASN A 195 9.75 34.45 20.77
N HIS A 196 9.35 35.25 19.79
CA HIS A 196 9.97 36.56 19.62
C HIS A 196 9.55 37.43 20.82
N LEU A 197 10.56 38.01 21.48
CA LEU A 197 10.50 38.93 22.62
C LEU A 197 10.40 38.24 23.99
N LEU A 198 11.56 37.93 24.58
CA LEU A 198 12.07 38.60 25.79
C LEU A 198 13.31 37.85 26.34
N THR A 199 14.46 38.55 26.30
CA THR A 199 15.60 38.52 27.24
C THR A 199 16.29 37.20 27.63
N VAL A 200 17.57 37.16 27.24
CA VAL A 200 18.75 36.57 27.92
C VAL A 200 18.51 36.17 29.39
N THR A 201 18.53 34.86 29.70
CA THR A 201 19.41 34.21 30.71
C THR A 201 18.97 32.77 31.03
N SER A 202 19.99 31.91 31.20
CA SER A 202 20.01 30.62 31.90
C SER A 202 19.43 29.36 31.23
N HIS A 203 20.36 28.48 30.85
CA HIS A 203 20.17 27.04 30.74
C HIS A 203 19.43 26.46 31.96
N ARG A 204 18.34 25.70 31.72
CA ARG A 204 17.94 24.48 32.46
C ARG A 204 16.69 23.88 31.79
N GLY A 205 16.87 22.71 31.18
CA GLY A 205 15.78 21.92 30.61
C GLY A 205 14.80 21.47 31.70
N LEU A 206 13.51 21.62 31.40
CA LEU A 206 12.40 21.16 32.24
C LEU A 206 11.56 20.17 31.43
N THR A 207 11.83 18.88 31.61
CA THR A 207 11.02 17.77 31.08
C THR A 207 9.62 17.79 31.68
N ARG A 208 8.62 17.81 30.80
CA ARG A 208 7.19 17.91 31.07
C ARG A 208 6.64 16.57 31.57
N ALA A 209 6.93 16.22 32.82
CA ALA A 209 6.31 15.10 33.54
C ALA A 209 5.94 15.47 34.99
N ALA A 210 5.55 16.73 35.22
CA ALA A 210 5.11 17.22 36.52
C ALA A 210 3.83 18.06 36.37
N SER A 211 2.71 17.43 36.02
CA SER A 211 1.40 18.07 36.17
C SER A 211 0.29 17.10 36.60
N LEU A 212 0.62 16.19 37.51
CA LEU A 212 -0.36 15.46 38.33
C LEU A 212 0.21 15.23 39.74
N ARG A 213 0.56 16.30 40.45
CA ARG A 213 0.68 16.30 41.92
C ARG A 213 0.19 17.64 42.46
N GLY A 214 -1.13 17.74 42.57
CA GLY A 214 -1.81 18.83 43.24
C GLY A 214 -2.87 18.29 44.20
N ALA A 215 -2.49 17.39 45.11
CA ALA A 215 -3.20 17.14 46.37
C ALA A 215 -2.33 16.25 47.28
N ALA A 216 -2.30 16.60 48.56
CA ALA A 216 -1.64 15.91 49.68
C ALA A 216 -0.11 16.08 49.82
N GLY A 217 0.27 17.15 50.51
CA GLY A 217 1.52 17.22 51.26
C GLY A 217 1.23 17.39 52.75
N ALA A 218 1.27 16.30 53.51
CA ALA A 218 1.71 16.29 54.90
C ALA A 218 3.21 15.93 54.91
N PRO A 219 4.07 16.55 55.74
CA PRO A 219 5.51 16.38 55.62
C PRO A 219 6.00 15.17 56.42
N GLY A 220 6.68 14.24 55.75
CA GLY A 220 7.52 13.23 56.41
C GLY A 220 7.50 11.85 55.77
N SER A 221 8.21 11.65 54.65
CA SER A 221 8.76 10.32 54.31
C SER A 221 9.84 10.44 53.22
N PRO A 222 11.05 9.87 53.40
CA PRO A 222 12.03 9.75 52.34
C PRO A 222 11.66 8.55 51.49
N ASN A 223 10.95 8.78 50.39
CA ASN A 223 10.81 7.79 49.33
C ASN A 223 10.85 8.53 47.99
N THR A 224 12.06 8.81 47.51
CA THR A 224 12.30 9.01 46.08
C THR A 224 11.96 7.69 45.40
N ALA A 225 10.73 7.58 44.89
CA ALA A 225 10.38 6.49 44.00
C ALA A 225 11.33 6.56 42.79
N THR A 226 12.32 5.68 42.76
CA THR A 226 13.17 5.44 41.60
C THR A 226 12.25 5.12 40.41
N PRO A 227 12.39 5.80 39.26
CA PRO A 227 11.61 5.46 38.08
C PRO A 227 12.00 4.03 37.67
N ARG A 228 11.07 3.08 37.85
CA ARG A 228 11.39 1.64 37.78
C ARG A 228 11.60 1.10 36.36
N PHE A 229 11.42 1.90 35.31
CA PHE A 229 11.66 1.48 33.93
C PHE A 229 12.10 2.69 33.07
N PHE A 230 13.41 2.84 32.87
CA PHE A 230 14.01 3.82 31.94
C PHE A 230 14.90 3.10 30.92
N THR A 231 14.39 2.02 30.31
CA THR A 231 15.07 1.41 29.16
C THR A 231 14.47 1.99 27.90
N GLU A 232 15.19 2.93 27.30
CA GLU A 232 14.81 3.52 26.02
C GLU A 232 15.17 2.56 24.88
N LYS A 233 14.22 2.31 23.99
CA LYS A 233 14.43 1.42 22.85
C LYS A 233 15.28 2.14 21.81
N LYS A 234 16.38 1.52 21.39
CA LYS A 234 17.19 2.03 20.29
C LYS A 234 16.39 1.98 18.98
N VAL A 235 16.16 3.14 18.37
CA VAL A 235 15.52 3.27 17.05
C VAL A 235 16.61 3.37 15.98
N SER A 236 16.49 2.56 14.93
CA SER A 236 17.45 2.55 13.81
C SER A 236 17.03 3.51 12.69
N HIS A 237 17.98 3.96 11.86
CA HIS A 237 17.68 4.73 10.65
C HIS A 237 16.75 3.97 9.70
N GLU A 238 16.94 2.65 9.59
CA GLU A 238 16.07 1.78 8.81
C GLU A 238 14.62 1.82 9.30
N SER A 239 14.40 1.78 10.62
CA SER A 239 13.05 1.85 11.21
C SER A 239 12.35 3.19 10.90
N LEU A 240 13.11 4.28 10.76
CA LEU A 240 12.56 5.56 10.32
C LEU A 240 12.11 5.52 8.85
N VAL A 241 12.91 4.92 7.97
CA VAL A 241 12.55 4.76 6.55
C VAL A 241 11.31 3.86 6.40
N ILE A 242 11.23 2.77 7.18
CA ILE A 242 10.05 1.90 7.23
C ILE A 242 8.82 2.71 7.65
N GLY A 243 8.90 3.45 8.76
CA GLY A 243 7.79 4.29 9.23
C GLY A 243 7.38 5.36 8.22
N ALA A 244 8.33 5.94 7.48
CA ALA A 244 8.04 6.90 6.42
C ALA A 244 7.23 6.27 5.27
N ILE A 245 7.58 5.06 4.85
CA ILE A 245 6.83 4.31 3.82
C ILE A 245 5.44 3.93 4.34
N GLU A 246 5.32 3.43 5.56
CA GLU A 246 4.04 3.04 6.16
C GLU A 246 3.08 4.23 6.28
N ASN A 247 3.56 5.40 6.72
CA ASN A 247 2.72 6.59 6.82
C ASN A 247 2.37 7.17 5.45
N ALA A 248 3.27 7.09 4.46
CA ALA A 248 2.98 7.53 3.10
C ALA A 248 1.80 6.77 2.47
N PHE A 249 1.66 5.46 2.73
CA PHE A 249 0.51 4.68 2.26
C PHE A 249 -0.80 5.12 2.92
N LYS A 250 -0.78 5.44 4.22
CA LYS A 250 -1.95 5.96 4.94
C LYS A 250 -2.38 7.32 4.37
N ASP A 251 -1.43 8.23 4.19
CA ASP A 251 -1.69 9.57 3.65
C ASP A 251 -2.17 9.52 2.19
N MET A 252 -1.64 8.57 1.40
CA MET A 252 -2.12 8.31 0.05
C MET A 252 -3.58 7.86 0.05
N ASP A 253 -3.96 6.91 0.92
CA ASP A 253 -5.33 6.39 0.98
C ASP A 253 -6.33 7.46 1.47
N VAL A 254 -5.95 8.25 2.48
CA VAL A 254 -6.71 9.41 2.97
C VAL A 254 -6.84 10.46 1.86
N GLN A 255 -5.79 10.70 1.08
CA GLN A 255 -5.86 11.62 -0.04
C GLN A 255 -6.81 11.11 -1.14
N ILE A 256 -6.81 9.81 -1.44
CA ILE A 256 -7.77 9.20 -2.38
C ILE A 256 -9.20 9.42 -1.87
N GLU A 257 -9.48 9.17 -0.59
CA GLU A 257 -10.79 9.41 0.01
C GLU A 257 -11.24 10.85 -0.15
N ARG A 258 -10.38 11.80 0.21
CA ARG A 258 -10.65 13.24 0.10
C ARG A 258 -10.90 13.66 -1.35
N GLU A 259 -10.13 13.14 -2.30
CA GLU A 259 -10.23 13.53 -3.71
C GLU A 259 -11.51 13.03 -4.38
N LYS A 260 -12.10 11.94 -3.89
CA LYS A 260 -13.42 11.47 -4.35
C LYS A 260 -14.54 12.50 -4.17
N ALA A 261 -14.39 13.47 -3.26
CA ALA A 261 -15.36 14.55 -3.08
C ALA A 261 -15.32 15.60 -4.20
N SER A 262 -14.24 15.67 -4.98
CA SER A 262 -14.05 16.69 -6.03
C SER A 262 -13.73 16.11 -7.41
N TYR A 263 -13.33 14.85 -7.47
CA TYR A 263 -12.90 14.16 -8.68
C TYR A 263 -13.48 12.75 -8.75
N ASN A 264 -13.68 12.25 -9.97
CA ASN A 264 -14.03 10.85 -10.17
C ASN A 264 -12.79 9.96 -9.96
N VAL A 265 -12.71 9.33 -8.79
CA VAL A 265 -11.69 8.33 -8.46
C VAL A 265 -12.38 6.98 -8.24
N SER A 266 -12.41 6.16 -9.29
CA SER A 266 -13.03 4.84 -9.31
C SER A 266 -12.14 3.76 -8.68
N GLY A 267 -12.79 2.70 -8.20
CA GLY A 267 -12.16 1.45 -7.78
C GLY A 267 -11.22 1.52 -6.58
N GLY A 268 -10.37 0.51 -6.52
CA GLY A 268 -9.25 0.36 -5.60
C GLY A 268 -8.05 -0.23 -6.33
N CYS A 269 -6.95 -0.41 -5.62
CA CYS A 269 -5.78 -1.10 -6.16
C CYS A 269 -4.95 -1.75 -5.06
N THR A 270 -4.19 -2.78 -5.44
CA THR A 270 -3.00 -3.17 -4.67
C THR A 270 -1.92 -2.11 -4.84
N ALA A 271 -0.93 -2.11 -3.95
CA ALA A 271 0.23 -1.23 -4.06
C ALA A 271 1.49 -1.97 -3.59
N LEU A 272 2.42 -2.17 -4.52
CA LEU A 272 3.76 -2.69 -4.26
C LEU A 272 4.76 -1.59 -4.60
N ALA A 273 5.48 -1.09 -3.60
CA ALA A 273 6.48 -0.03 -3.76
C ALA A 273 7.86 -0.51 -3.33
N VAL A 274 8.87 -0.18 -4.11
CA VAL A 274 10.27 -0.42 -3.84
C VAL A 274 11.00 0.91 -3.76
N VAL A 275 11.70 1.13 -2.65
CA VAL A 275 12.56 2.28 -2.43
C VAL A 275 13.99 1.79 -2.29
N PHE A 276 14.89 2.28 -3.13
CA PHE A 276 16.32 2.14 -2.89
C PHE A 276 16.89 3.42 -2.30
N LEU A 277 17.43 3.32 -1.08
CA LEU A 277 17.93 4.43 -0.32
C LEU A 277 19.17 4.03 0.47
N LYS A 278 20.26 4.81 0.35
CA LYS A 278 21.54 4.60 1.07
C LYS A 278 22.08 3.16 1.02
N GLY A 279 22.04 2.52 -0.15
CA GLY A 279 22.56 1.16 -0.32
C GLY A 279 21.59 0.05 0.10
N LYS A 280 20.35 0.39 0.49
CA LYS A 280 19.36 -0.56 1.00
C LYS A 280 18.07 -0.49 0.20
N LEU A 281 17.50 -1.67 -0.11
CA LEU A 281 16.16 -1.80 -0.68
C LEU A 281 15.14 -1.93 0.45
N TYR A 282 14.01 -1.27 0.26
CA TYR A 282 12.81 -1.36 1.08
C TYR A 282 11.65 -1.73 0.18
N VAL A 283 10.87 -2.72 0.56
CA VAL A 283 9.73 -3.24 -0.22
C VAL A 283 8.49 -3.12 0.64
N GLY A 284 7.61 -2.17 0.31
CA GLY A 284 6.30 -2.00 0.93
C GLY A 284 5.22 -2.66 0.09
N ASN A 285 4.50 -3.64 0.63
CA ASN A 285 3.40 -4.32 -0.06
C ASN A 285 2.07 -4.18 0.67
N ALA A 286 1.03 -3.79 -0.07
CA ALA A 286 -0.37 -3.79 0.36
C ALA A 286 -1.24 -4.41 -0.75
N GLY A 287 -1.53 -5.71 -0.61
CA GLY A 287 -2.33 -6.47 -1.56
C GLY A 287 -1.70 -7.83 -1.86
N ASP A 288 -2.05 -8.43 -2.98
CA ASP A 288 -1.57 -9.75 -3.44
C ASP A 288 -0.54 -9.66 -4.59
N SER A 289 0.00 -8.47 -4.85
CA SER A 289 1.22 -8.30 -5.65
C SER A 289 2.45 -8.89 -4.94
N ARG A 290 3.48 -9.21 -5.71
CA ARG A 290 4.69 -9.90 -5.21
C ARG A 290 5.98 -9.23 -5.65
N ALA A 291 6.94 -9.19 -4.73
CA ALA A 291 8.33 -8.89 -5.00
C ALA A 291 9.21 -10.09 -4.63
N ILE A 292 10.15 -10.44 -5.50
CA ILE A 292 11.12 -11.51 -5.27
C ILE A 292 12.51 -11.05 -5.70
N ILE A 293 13.55 -11.53 -5.01
CA ILE A 293 14.93 -11.44 -5.45
C ILE A 293 15.32 -12.75 -6.09
N ILE A 294 16.01 -12.67 -7.23
CA ILE A 294 16.67 -13.81 -7.83
C ILE A 294 18.18 -13.64 -7.63
N ARG A 295 18.81 -14.58 -6.92
CA ARG A 295 20.24 -14.52 -6.58
C ARG A 295 20.85 -15.91 -6.66
N ALA A 296 21.87 -16.07 -7.49
CA ALA A 296 22.55 -17.36 -7.68
C ALA A 296 21.61 -18.54 -8.01
N GLY A 297 20.54 -18.29 -8.77
CA GLY A 297 19.53 -19.28 -9.12
C GLY A 297 18.45 -19.52 -8.05
N GLU A 298 18.57 -18.89 -6.87
CA GLU A 298 17.56 -18.98 -5.80
C GLU A 298 16.57 -17.82 -5.86
N ILE A 299 15.31 -18.13 -5.55
CA ILE A 299 14.21 -17.15 -5.44
C ILE A 299 13.98 -16.85 -3.95
N ILE A 300 14.15 -15.59 -3.58
CA ILE A 300 14.00 -15.08 -2.22
C ILE A 300 12.76 -14.18 -2.18
N PRO A 301 11.67 -14.55 -1.49
CA PRO A 301 10.49 -13.69 -1.39
C PRO A 301 10.81 -12.44 -0.58
N MET A 302 10.42 -11.28 -1.12
CA MET A 302 10.61 -9.96 -0.48
C MET A 302 9.29 -9.34 0.01
N SER A 303 8.15 -9.96 -0.29
CA SER A 303 6.84 -9.57 0.21
C SER A 303 5.95 -10.79 0.46
N ALA A 304 4.99 -10.66 1.37
CA ALA A 304 3.88 -11.60 1.54
C ALA A 304 2.62 -11.12 0.80
N GLU A 305 1.78 -12.04 0.35
CA GLU A 305 0.47 -11.73 -0.24
C GLU A 305 -0.59 -11.54 0.84
N PHE A 306 -1.45 -10.54 0.69
CA PHE A 306 -2.51 -10.21 1.65
C PHE A 306 -3.91 -10.58 1.14
N THR A 307 -4.17 -11.88 1.12
CA THR A 307 -5.44 -12.51 0.72
C THR A 307 -6.39 -12.73 1.91
N PRO A 308 -7.69 -12.99 1.67
CA PRO A 308 -8.66 -13.31 2.72
C PRO A 308 -8.22 -14.47 3.63
N GLU A 309 -7.55 -15.47 3.06
CA GLU A 309 -7.07 -16.64 3.81
C GLU A 309 -5.84 -16.31 4.67
N SER A 310 -4.85 -15.61 4.09
CA SER A 310 -3.63 -15.22 4.80
C SER A 310 -3.92 -14.31 6.01
N GLU A 311 -4.92 -13.44 5.89
CA GLU A 311 -5.28 -12.44 6.90
C GLU A 311 -6.52 -12.84 7.70
N ARG A 312 -6.94 -14.11 7.62
CA ARG A 312 -8.16 -14.63 8.26
C ARG A 312 -8.28 -14.22 9.72
N GLN A 313 -7.22 -14.42 10.53
CA GLN A 313 -7.27 -14.12 11.96
C GLN A 313 -7.48 -12.63 12.22
N ARG A 314 -6.83 -11.75 11.45
CA ARG A 314 -7.03 -10.29 11.56
C ARG A 314 -8.47 -9.92 11.22
N LEU A 315 -9.01 -10.47 10.13
CA LEU A 315 -10.38 -10.21 9.68
C LEU A 315 -11.41 -10.69 10.70
N GLN A 316 -11.28 -11.93 11.19
CA GLN A 316 -12.16 -12.49 12.20
C GLN A 316 -12.07 -11.74 13.52
N PHE A 317 -10.87 -11.33 13.94
CA PHE A 317 -10.67 -10.53 15.15
C PHE A 317 -11.39 -9.18 15.05
N LEU A 318 -11.25 -8.47 13.92
CA LEU A 318 -11.98 -7.22 13.68
C LEU A 318 -13.49 -7.43 13.74
N ALA A 319 -14.00 -8.47 13.07
CA ALA A 319 -15.41 -8.79 13.04
C ALA A 319 -15.97 -9.23 14.41
N TYR A 320 -15.15 -9.88 15.24
CA TYR A 320 -15.46 -10.21 16.62
C TYR A 320 -15.54 -8.95 17.50
N MET A 321 -14.57 -8.05 17.37
CA MET A 321 -14.51 -6.80 18.14
C MET A 321 -15.56 -5.77 17.70
N GLN A 322 -15.96 -5.79 16.42
CA GLN A 322 -16.96 -4.89 15.84
C GLN A 322 -18.03 -5.66 15.04
N PRO A 323 -18.92 -6.43 15.72
CA PRO A 323 -19.93 -7.26 15.05
C PRO A 323 -20.91 -6.49 14.16
N GLN A 324 -21.10 -5.19 14.41
CA GLN A 324 -21.92 -4.29 13.58
C GLN A 324 -21.43 -4.20 12.13
N LEU A 325 -20.13 -4.42 11.89
CA LEU A 325 -19.55 -4.44 10.53
C LEU A 325 -20.06 -5.62 9.70
N LEU A 326 -20.61 -6.66 10.33
CA LEU A 326 -21.18 -7.83 9.64
C LEU A 326 -22.65 -7.65 9.26
N GLY A 327 -23.28 -6.53 9.64
CA GLY A 327 -24.68 -6.21 9.33
C GLY A 327 -25.70 -7.25 9.83
N ASN A 328 -25.32 -8.11 10.79
CA ASN A 328 -26.10 -9.28 11.23
C ASN A 328 -26.39 -10.32 10.13
N GLU A 329 -25.79 -10.19 8.95
CA GLU A 329 -25.94 -11.11 7.82
C GLU A 329 -24.79 -12.11 7.72
N PHE A 330 -23.63 -11.73 8.26
CA PHE A 330 -22.41 -12.51 8.21
C PHE A 330 -22.00 -13.03 9.60
N THR A 331 -21.25 -14.12 9.62
CA THR A 331 -20.57 -14.66 10.80
C THR A 331 -19.07 -14.55 10.62
N HIS A 332 -18.37 -14.20 11.70
CA HIS A 332 -16.91 -14.23 11.73
C HIS A 332 -16.39 -15.66 11.86
N LEU A 333 -17.19 -16.61 12.35
CA LEU A 333 -16.75 -18.00 12.49
C LEU A 333 -16.59 -18.67 11.12
N GLU A 334 -15.57 -19.50 11.02
CA GLU A 334 -15.35 -20.30 9.83
C GLU A 334 -15.74 -21.76 10.11
N PHE A 335 -16.42 -22.34 9.12
CA PHE A 335 -16.82 -23.75 9.09
C PHE A 335 -16.23 -24.40 7.83
N PRO A 336 -15.95 -25.72 7.81
CA PRO A 336 -15.42 -26.39 6.62
C PRO A 336 -16.32 -26.30 5.39
N ARG A 337 -17.60 -25.98 5.60
CA ARG A 337 -18.58 -25.65 4.57
C ARG A 337 -19.72 -24.85 5.16
N ARG A 338 -20.57 -24.32 4.29
CA ARG A 338 -21.81 -23.64 4.69
C ARG A 338 -22.67 -24.54 5.59
N VAL A 339 -23.04 -24.01 6.75
CA VAL A 339 -23.92 -24.64 7.72
C VAL A 339 -25.35 -24.69 7.18
N GLN A 340 -26.03 -25.82 7.34
CA GLN A 340 -27.41 -26.02 6.90
C GLN A 340 -28.36 -26.00 8.10
N ARG A 341 -29.61 -25.54 7.90
CA ARG A 341 -30.62 -25.46 8.98
C ARG A 341 -30.89 -26.82 9.66
N LYS A 342 -30.75 -27.94 8.96
CA LYS A 342 -30.87 -29.31 9.52
C LYS A 342 -29.73 -29.72 10.48
N GLU A 343 -28.73 -28.85 10.64
CA GLU A 343 -27.53 -29.08 11.45
C GLU A 343 -27.55 -28.29 12.76
N VAL A 344 -28.52 -27.39 12.94
CA VAL A 344 -28.75 -26.71 14.21
C VAL A 344 -28.96 -27.75 15.32
N GLY A 345 -28.25 -27.57 16.44
CA GLY A 345 -28.20 -28.51 17.56
C GLY A 345 -27.19 -29.65 17.40
N LYS A 346 -26.56 -29.84 16.23
CA LYS A 346 -25.50 -30.85 16.03
C LYS A 346 -24.12 -30.23 16.24
N ARG A 347 -23.11 -31.08 16.47
CA ARG A 347 -21.71 -30.63 16.54
C ARG A 347 -21.08 -30.58 15.15
N MET A 348 -20.40 -29.48 14.83
CA MET A 348 -19.63 -29.30 13.60
C MET A 348 -18.29 -28.65 13.90
N LEU A 349 -17.29 -28.95 13.07
CA LEU A 349 -15.98 -28.30 13.12
C LEU A 349 -16.13 -26.80 12.83
N TYR A 350 -15.46 -25.98 13.61
CA TYR A 350 -15.36 -24.54 13.42
C TYR A 350 -13.96 -24.05 13.82
N ARG A 351 -13.61 -22.83 13.39
CA ARG A 351 -12.47 -22.09 13.92
C ARG A 351 -12.75 -20.60 14.01
N ASP A 352 -12.15 -19.99 15.02
CA ASP A 352 -12.27 -18.57 15.34
C ASP A 352 -10.91 -17.84 15.21
N PHE A 353 -10.87 -16.53 15.44
CA PHE A 353 -9.67 -15.69 15.32
C PHE A 353 -8.51 -16.15 16.21
N THR A 354 -8.81 -16.73 17.38
CA THR A 354 -7.81 -17.25 18.33
C THR A 354 -7.21 -18.60 17.93
N MET A 355 -7.75 -19.25 16.90
CA MET A 355 -7.44 -20.65 16.58
C MET A 355 -6.66 -20.76 15.28
N SER A 356 -5.56 -21.51 15.27
CA SER A 356 -4.91 -22.00 14.05
C SER A 356 -5.48 -23.35 13.58
N GLY A 357 -5.96 -24.17 14.53
CA GLY A 357 -6.62 -25.46 14.28
C GLY A 357 -8.15 -25.40 14.25
N TRP A 358 -8.79 -26.56 14.34
CA TRP A 358 -10.26 -26.72 14.34
C TRP A 358 -10.75 -27.31 15.66
N ALA A 359 -11.95 -26.94 16.09
CA ALA A 359 -12.64 -27.54 17.23
C ALA A 359 -14.12 -27.80 16.90
N TYR A 360 -14.82 -28.56 17.73
CA TYR A 360 -16.25 -28.82 17.54
C TYR A 360 -17.10 -27.92 18.43
N LYS A 361 -18.04 -27.16 17.83
CA LYS A 361 -19.13 -26.47 18.56
C LYS A 361 -20.48 -27.05 18.21
N THR A 362 -21.45 -26.85 19.10
CA THR A 362 -22.86 -27.05 18.78
C THR A 362 -23.33 -25.90 17.88
N ILE A 363 -23.99 -26.23 16.77
CA ILE A 363 -24.49 -25.25 15.81
C ILE A 363 -25.73 -24.55 16.35
N GLU A 364 -25.75 -23.23 16.21
CA GLU A 364 -26.83 -22.32 16.58
C GLU A 364 -27.40 -21.62 15.34
N ASP A 365 -28.56 -20.98 15.45
CA ASP A 365 -29.17 -20.24 14.33
C ASP A 365 -28.27 -19.13 13.77
N ASN A 366 -27.45 -18.50 14.62
CA ASN A 366 -26.49 -17.49 14.20
C ASN A 366 -25.39 -18.03 13.28
N ASP A 367 -25.09 -19.33 13.33
CA ASP A 367 -24.08 -19.96 12.46
C ASP A 367 -24.59 -20.17 11.03
N LEU A 368 -25.89 -19.99 10.78
CA LEU A 368 -26.48 -20.05 9.44
C LEU A 368 -26.19 -18.79 8.59
N LYS A 369 -25.65 -17.74 9.23
CA LYS A 369 -25.19 -16.51 8.57
C LYS A 369 -24.08 -16.80 7.57
N PHE A 370 -23.91 -15.91 6.61
CA PHE A 370 -22.92 -16.10 5.56
C PHE A 370 -21.50 -15.93 6.12
N PRO A 371 -20.50 -16.75 5.73
CA PRO A 371 -19.17 -16.61 6.32
C PRO A 371 -18.49 -15.30 5.88
N LEU A 372 -17.74 -14.69 6.80
CA LEU A 372 -16.92 -13.49 6.55
C LEU A 372 -15.93 -13.71 5.40
N ILE A 373 -15.32 -14.90 5.31
CA ILE A 373 -14.46 -15.31 4.21
C ILE A 373 -15.17 -16.43 3.45
N TYR A 374 -15.42 -16.20 2.17
CA TYR A 374 -16.14 -17.13 1.31
C TYR A 374 -15.29 -17.58 0.14
N GLY A 375 -15.27 -18.89 -0.12
CA GLY A 375 -14.42 -19.49 -1.13
C GLY A 375 -13.01 -19.80 -0.61
N GLU A 376 -12.19 -20.38 -1.47
CA GLU A 376 -10.84 -20.86 -1.16
C GLU A 376 -9.88 -20.44 -2.28
N GLY A 377 -8.59 -20.28 -1.95
CA GLY A 377 -7.55 -19.87 -2.88
C GLY A 377 -7.90 -18.60 -3.65
N LYS A 378 -7.67 -18.60 -4.97
CA LYS A 378 -7.96 -17.45 -5.86
C LYS A 378 -9.43 -17.01 -5.90
N LYS A 379 -10.35 -17.85 -5.39
CA LYS A 379 -11.79 -17.57 -5.30
C LYS A 379 -12.22 -17.10 -3.90
N ALA A 380 -11.30 -17.04 -2.94
CA ALA A 380 -11.59 -16.51 -1.61
C ALA A 380 -11.96 -15.02 -1.69
N ARG A 381 -13.01 -14.62 -0.97
CA ARG A 381 -13.51 -13.25 -0.94
C ARG A 381 -13.92 -12.85 0.47
N VAL A 382 -13.55 -11.64 0.90
CA VAL A 382 -14.12 -11.01 2.10
C VAL A 382 -15.55 -10.58 1.79
N LEU A 383 -16.49 -11.00 2.63
CA LEU A 383 -17.93 -10.73 2.51
C LEU A 383 -18.48 -11.01 1.10
N ALA A 384 -17.99 -12.08 0.45
CA ALA A 384 -18.29 -12.42 -0.95
C ALA A 384 -18.03 -11.31 -1.99
N THR A 385 -17.22 -10.30 -1.65
CA THR A 385 -17.09 -9.08 -2.45
C THR A 385 -15.67 -8.92 -3.00
N ILE A 386 -14.64 -8.84 -2.15
CA ILE A 386 -13.27 -8.48 -2.58
C ILE A 386 -12.26 -9.61 -2.34
N GLY A 387 -11.32 -9.80 -3.26
CA GLY A 387 -10.29 -10.85 -3.22
C GLY A 387 -8.98 -10.48 -2.53
N VAL A 388 -8.84 -9.23 -2.08
CA VAL A 388 -7.68 -8.69 -1.37
C VAL A 388 -8.11 -8.11 -0.02
N THR A 389 -7.18 -8.05 0.93
CA THR A 389 -7.45 -7.56 2.30
C THR A 389 -6.63 -6.33 2.67
N ARG A 390 -5.71 -5.94 1.77
CA ARG A 390 -4.97 -4.69 1.84
C ARG A 390 -4.91 -4.03 0.47
N GLY A 391 -4.83 -2.70 0.45
CA GLY A 391 -4.83 -1.90 -0.78
C GLY A 391 -5.28 -0.46 -0.55
N LEU A 392 -5.23 0.34 -1.61
CA LEU A 392 -5.64 1.75 -1.62
C LEU A 392 -7.01 1.90 -2.31
N GLY A 393 -7.82 2.86 -1.87
CA GLY A 393 -9.14 3.13 -2.48
C GLY A 393 -10.27 2.28 -1.90
N ASP A 394 -11.27 1.93 -2.73
CA ASP A 394 -12.49 1.18 -2.33
C ASP A 394 -13.30 1.79 -1.17
N HIS A 395 -13.17 3.09 -0.92
CA HIS A 395 -13.85 3.77 0.20
C HIS A 395 -15.38 3.64 0.17
N ASN A 396 -15.97 3.49 -1.02
CA ASN A 396 -17.42 3.31 -1.21
C ASN A 396 -17.83 1.88 -1.53
N LEU A 397 -16.90 0.91 -1.52
CA LEU A 397 -17.20 -0.47 -1.86
C LEU A 397 -18.10 -1.09 -0.77
N LYS A 398 -19.22 -1.67 -1.21
CA LYS A 398 -20.21 -2.32 -0.37
C LYS A 398 -20.46 -3.75 -0.81
N VAL A 399 -20.90 -4.58 0.11
CA VAL A 399 -21.50 -5.88 -0.22
C VAL A 399 -22.76 -5.63 -1.06
N HIS A 400 -22.88 -6.35 -2.17
CA HIS A 400 -24.01 -6.24 -3.11
C HIS A 400 -25.38 -6.26 -2.41
N ASP A 401 -26.27 -5.36 -2.79
CA ASP A 401 -27.62 -5.16 -2.21
C ASP A 401 -27.65 -4.95 -0.68
N SER A 402 -26.60 -4.35 -0.09
CA SER A 402 -26.55 -4.07 1.35
C SER A 402 -25.93 -2.70 1.67
N ASN A 403 -25.99 -2.31 2.94
CA ASN A 403 -25.28 -1.15 3.48
C ASN A 403 -23.99 -1.53 4.24
N ILE A 404 -23.47 -2.74 4.00
CA ILE A 404 -22.25 -3.23 4.64
C ILE A 404 -21.04 -2.76 3.81
N TYR A 405 -20.22 -1.88 4.38
CA TYR A 405 -19.01 -1.38 3.75
C TYR A 405 -17.85 -2.38 3.89
N ILE A 406 -17.06 -2.51 2.82
CA ILE A 406 -15.87 -3.37 2.80
C ILE A 406 -14.65 -2.69 3.42
N LYS A 407 -14.53 -1.36 3.28
CA LYS A 407 -13.34 -0.60 3.67
C LYS A 407 -12.78 -0.92 5.07
N PRO A 408 -13.61 -1.12 6.13
CA PRO A 408 -13.09 -1.51 7.45
C PRO A 408 -12.22 -2.78 7.45
N PHE A 409 -12.49 -3.72 6.53
CA PHE A 409 -11.73 -4.97 6.39
C PHE A 409 -10.51 -4.83 5.45
N LEU A 410 -10.43 -3.74 4.68
CA LEU A 410 -9.40 -3.45 3.69
C LEU A 410 -8.39 -2.42 4.21
N SER A 411 -7.26 -2.90 4.74
CA SER A 411 -6.22 -2.01 5.31
C SER A 411 -5.34 -1.39 4.21
N CYS A 412 -5.08 -0.09 4.27
CA CYS A 412 -4.09 0.54 3.40
C CYS A 412 -2.64 0.39 3.89
N CYS A 413 -2.43 -0.10 5.11
CA CYS A 413 -1.10 -0.19 5.70
C CYS A 413 -0.27 -1.31 5.04
N PRO A 414 0.92 -0.99 4.49
CA PRO A 414 1.78 -1.99 3.88
C PRO A 414 2.50 -2.81 4.95
N GLU A 415 2.97 -3.99 4.58
CA GLU A 415 4.11 -4.61 5.24
C GLU A 415 5.40 -4.18 4.53
N VAL A 416 6.39 -3.72 5.29
CA VAL A 416 7.66 -3.23 4.74
C VAL A 416 8.82 -4.13 5.13
N GLY A 417 9.37 -4.84 4.15
CA GLY A 417 10.62 -5.61 4.27
C GLY A 417 11.81 -4.80 3.77
N SER A 418 13.03 -5.23 4.12
CA SER A 418 14.25 -4.55 3.67
C SER A 418 15.42 -5.51 3.44
N THR A 419 16.37 -5.15 2.57
CA THR A 419 17.58 -5.95 2.32
C THR A 419 18.72 -5.10 1.75
N CYS A 420 19.96 -5.48 2.07
CA CYS A 420 21.19 -4.86 1.53
C CYS A 420 21.81 -5.67 0.39
N SER A 421 21.29 -6.85 0.04
CA SER A 421 21.91 -7.76 -0.92
C SER A 421 20.91 -8.25 -1.95
N PHE A 422 21.16 -7.91 -3.22
CA PHE A 422 20.39 -8.37 -4.37
C PHE A 422 21.25 -8.36 -5.64
N ILE A 423 20.93 -9.27 -6.56
CA ILE A 423 21.47 -9.30 -7.93
C ILE A 423 20.37 -8.90 -8.90
N MET A 424 19.18 -9.48 -8.76
CA MET A 424 18.00 -9.10 -9.53
C MET A 424 16.79 -8.99 -8.62
N LEU A 425 15.98 -7.93 -8.77
CA LEU A 425 14.68 -7.79 -8.11
C LEU A 425 13.58 -7.84 -9.17
N LEU A 426 12.62 -8.75 -9.03
CA LEU A 426 11.44 -8.85 -9.86
C LEU A 426 10.21 -8.41 -9.07
N LEU A 427 9.45 -7.48 -9.65
CA LEU A 427 8.15 -7.04 -9.18
C LEU A 427 7.10 -7.59 -10.13
N SER A 428 6.07 -8.25 -9.59
CA SER A 428 5.00 -8.85 -10.39
C SER A 428 3.63 -8.62 -9.77
N LEU A 429 2.63 -8.31 -10.60
CA LEU A 429 1.23 -8.26 -10.18
C LEU A 429 0.62 -9.64 -9.94
N SER A 430 -0.48 -9.71 -9.17
CA SER A 430 -1.08 -10.96 -8.63
C SER A 430 -1.38 -12.02 -9.69
N MET A 431 -1.77 -11.59 -10.89
CA MET A 431 -2.10 -12.45 -12.02
C MET A 431 -0.89 -13.11 -12.70
N CYS A 432 0.35 -12.72 -12.35
CA CYS A 432 1.60 -13.32 -12.82
C CYS A 432 2.03 -14.56 -11.99
N GLY A 433 1.08 -15.32 -11.45
CA GLY A 433 1.37 -16.68 -10.94
C GLY A 433 2.14 -17.53 -11.95
N PHE A 434 1.85 -17.36 -13.26
CA PHE A 434 2.62 -17.96 -14.33
C PHE A 434 4.10 -17.55 -14.34
N VAL A 435 4.47 -16.33 -13.98
CA VAL A 435 5.88 -15.90 -13.98
C VAL A 435 6.62 -16.52 -12.80
N TYR A 436 6.03 -16.51 -11.60
CA TYR A 436 6.61 -17.17 -10.43
C TYR A 436 6.70 -18.70 -10.60
N ASP A 437 5.62 -19.32 -11.09
CA ASP A 437 5.57 -20.76 -11.35
C ASP A 437 6.49 -21.13 -12.53
N ALA A 438 6.60 -20.29 -13.57
CA ALA A 438 7.56 -20.49 -14.66
C ALA A 438 8.99 -20.37 -14.14
N LEU A 439 9.33 -19.36 -13.34
CA LEU A 439 10.66 -19.21 -12.76
C LEU A 439 11.04 -20.36 -11.82
N ASN A 440 10.07 -20.92 -11.08
CA ASN A 440 10.27 -22.11 -10.26
C ASN A 440 10.39 -23.41 -11.06
N SER A 441 9.75 -23.48 -12.24
CA SER A 441 9.72 -24.69 -13.08
C SER A 441 10.76 -24.70 -14.20
N SER A 442 11.35 -23.56 -14.54
CA SER A 442 12.38 -23.44 -15.57
C SER A 442 13.74 -23.17 -14.96
N ASN A 443 14.74 -23.98 -15.36
CA ASN A 443 16.16 -23.68 -15.17
C ASN A 443 16.52 -22.48 -16.08
N VAL A 444 16.03 -21.28 -15.77
CA VAL A 444 16.42 -20.07 -16.51
C VAL A 444 17.92 -19.90 -16.29
N PRO A 445 18.77 -20.00 -17.34
CA PRO A 445 20.19 -19.79 -17.20
C PRO A 445 20.44 -18.31 -16.92
N ILE A 446 20.61 -17.98 -15.63
CA ILE A 446 21.07 -16.66 -15.22
C ILE A 446 22.56 -16.61 -15.56
N THR A 447 22.91 -15.87 -16.61
CA THR A 447 24.30 -15.74 -17.03
C THR A 447 25.11 -15.03 -15.93
N PRO A 448 26.39 -15.39 -15.71
CA PRO A 448 27.19 -14.87 -14.59
C PRO A 448 27.61 -13.39 -14.71
N ASN A 449 27.20 -12.68 -15.78
CA ASN A 449 27.56 -11.27 -16.05
C ASN A 449 26.44 -10.27 -15.70
N VAL A 450 25.57 -10.60 -14.75
CA VAL A 450 24.38 -9.80 -14.43
C VAL A 450 24.77 -8.58 -13.57
N GLN A 451 24.70 -7.39 -14.18
CA GLN A 451 24.57 -6.11 -13.47
C GLN A 451 23.34 -6.16 -12.56
N GLN A 452 23.33 -5.40 -11.46
CA GLN A 452 22.13 -5.25 -10.64
C GLN A 452 20.95 -4.77 -11.50
N ASN A 453 19.95 -5.63 -11.69
CA ASN A 453 18.81 -5.37 -12.56
C ASN A 453 17.50 -5.41 -11.78
N LEU A 454 16.54 -4.56 -12.15
CA LEU A 454 15.18 -4.59 -11.63
C LEU A 454 14.21 -4.84 -12.79
N VAL A 455 13.22 -5.71 -12.61
CA VAL A 455 12.20 -5.97 -13.64
C VAL A 455 10.81 -5.83 -13.04
N MET A 456 9.94 -5.14 -13.75
CA MET A 456 8.53 -4.96 -13.43
C MET A 456 7.68 -5.70 -14.46
N VAL A 457 6.74 -6.54 -14.02
CA VAL A 457 5.88 -7.39 -14.88
C VAL A 457 4.41 -7.36 -14.49
#